data_AF-A0A2E6BCK1-F1
#
_entry.id   AF-A0A2E6BCK1-F1
#
_cell.length_a   1.000
_cell.length_b   1.000
_cell.length_c   1.000
_cell.angle_alpha   90.00
_cell.angle_beta   90.00
_cell.angle_gamma   90.00
#
_symmetry.space_group_name_H-M   'P 1'
#
loop_
_entity.id
_entity.type
_entity.pdbx_description
1 polymer ?
#
loop_
_entity_poly.entity_id
_entity_poly.type
_entity_poly.pdbx_seq_one_letter_code
_entity_poly.pdbx_strand_id
1 'polypeptide(L)'
;MLFPRLHLSHSLAERRQRPCISFGITGSLPYGAAGKNLLCLLLIGLALSIAVPARAQVPVYDFEVVAQYPHNSRFFTQGLLVHDGRLYEGTGRYGESALMEINLADGSVIRRVDLAQRYFGEGIAVAGDRLFQLTWRENVAFEYDLDTFERVNAHFIPMEGWGLTWDGESLILSDGSHQLYFLDPDTFATRRRVAVQAGGQYIGNLNELEFIDGEVWANVWMSQQIVRINPETGDITGVIDLTGLADRTERGPGDSVLNGIAWDAEQRRLLVTGKLWSHVFEISLHPRSDIDPQD
;
A
#
# COMPACT_ATOMS: atom_id res chain seq x y z
N MET A 1 5.43 18.95 53.65
CA MET A 1 3.96 19.11 53.74
C MET A 1 3.36 18.28 52.61
N LEU A 2 2.95 17.05 52.92
CA LEU A 2 1.55 16.59 53.06
C LEU A 2 0.82 16.36 51.72
N PHE A 3 0.72 15.07 51.38
CA PHE A 3 -0.24 14.35 50.50
C PHE A 3 -1.72 14.75 50.74
N PRO A 4 -2.74 14.41 49.89
CA PRO A 4 -2.96 13.03 49.41
C PRO A 4 -3.69 12.75 48.08
N ARG A 5 -3.69 11.43 47.79
CA ARG A 5 -4.40 10.62 46.79
C ARG A 5 -5.93 10.79 46.81
N LEU A 6 -6.57 10.52 45.68
CA LEU A 6 -8.01 10.20 45.57
C LEU A 6 -8.22 8.84 44.90
N HIS A 7 -9.01 8.01 45.58
CA HIS A 7 -9.65 6.75 45.14
C HIS A 7 -11.16 6.97 45.31
N LEU A 8 -12.01 6.50 44.39
CA LEU A 8 -13.46 6.21 44.54
C LEU A 8 -13.83 5.27 43.36
N SER A 9 -14.04 3.97 43.55
CA SER A 9 -15.22 3.24 44.05
C SER A 9 -16.36 3.10 43.04
N HIS A 10 -16.57 1.87 42.55
CA HIS A 10 -17.74 1.41 41.82
C HIS A 10 -18.95 1.24 42.75
N SER A 11 -20.15 1.57 42.27
CA SER A 11 -21.44 1.25 42.90
C SER A 11 -22.39 0.66 41.86
N LEU A 12 -23.00 -0.47 42.23
CA LEU A 12 -24.02 -1.23 41.51
C LEU A 12 -25.41 -0.63 41.75
N ALA A 13 -26.28 -0.65 40.74
CA ALA A 13 -27.70 -0.34 40.88
C ALA A 13 -28.56 -1.51 40.38
N GLU A 14 -29.33 -2.08 41.32
CA GLU A 14 -30.38 -3.08 41.13
C GLU A 14 -31.61 -2.50 40.41
N ARG A 15 -32.30 -3.32 39.59
CA ARG A 15 -33.65 -3.02 39.10
C ARG A 15 -34.64 -4.08 39.60
N ARG A 16 -35.69 -3.59 40.27
CA ARG A 16 -36.79 -4.32 40.90
C ARG A 16 -37.84 -4.85 39.91
N GLN A 17 -38.55 -5.88 40.38
CA GLN A 17 -39.64 -6.63 39.74
C GLN A 17 -41.06 -6.02 39.90
N ARG A 18 -41.99 -6.56 39.08
CA ARG A 18 -43.47 -6.81 39.25
C ARG A 18 -44.45 -5.74 38.72
N PRO A 19 -45.76 -6.07 38.45
CA PRO A 19 -46.45 -7.37 38.34
C PRO A 19 -47.36 -7.57 37.09
N CYS A 20 -47.93 -8.78 37.03
CA CYS A 20 -48.90 -9.39 36.13
C CYS A 20 -50.33 -8.82 36.24
N ILE A 21 -51.10 -8.77 35.14
CA ILE A 21 -52.59 -8.74 35.13
C ILE A 21 -53.11 -9.63 33.99
N SER A 22 -54.06 -10.51 34.35
CA SER A 22 -54.84 -11.41 33.51
C SER A 22 -56.20 -10.77 33.19
N PHE A 23 -56.74 -11.00 32.00
CA PHE A 23 -58.16 -10.84 31.70
C PHE A 23 -58.63 -12.02 30.84
N GLY A 24 -59.59 -12.78 31.37
CA GLY A 24 -60.35 -13.78 30.63
C GLY A 24 -61.64 -13.16 30.08
N ILE A 25 -62.06 -13.61 28.90
CA ILE A 25 -63.44 -13.44 28.42
C ILE A 25 -63.90 -14.78 27.83
N THR A 26 -65.02 -15.25 28.34
CA THR A 26 -65.81 -16.41 27.93
C THR A 26 -66.71 -16.06 26.74
N GLY A 27 -66.98 -17.04 25.86
CA GLY A 27 -67.99 -16.90 24.81
C GLY A 27 -68.17 -18.19 24.00
N SER A 28 -69.35 -18.78 24.10
CA SER A 28 -69.79 -20.04 23.49
C SER A 28 -70.52 -19.83 22.14
N LEU A 29 -70.21 -20.72 21.17
CA LEU A 29 -70.97 -21.33 20.04
C LEU A 29 -72.41 -20.85 19.69
N PRO A 30 -72.91 -20.95 18.42
CA PRO A 30 -72.92 -22.21 17.64
C PRO A 30 -72.91 -22.18 16.08
N TYR A 31 -72.67 -23.38 15.51
CA TYR A 31 -73.16 -24.00 14.25
C TYR A 31 -73.36 -23.18 12.95
N GLY A 32 -72.72 -23.66 11.87
CA GLY A 32 -73.08 -23.29 10.49
C GLY A 32 -72.30 -24.06 9.42
N ALA A 33 -73.02 -24.79 8.57
CA ALA A 33 -72.57 -25.78 7.58
C ALA A 33 -71.65 -25.29 6.43
N ALA A 34 -70.89 -26.26 5.92
CA ALA A 34 -70.61 -26.56 4.51
C ALA A 34 -70.04 -25.46 3.58
N GLY A 35 -68.81 -25.70 3.10
CA GLY A 35 -68.26 -24.99 1.95
C GLY A 35 -66.96 -25.63 1.46
N LYS A 36 -67.05 -26.43 0.42
CA LYS A 36 -65.93 -26.90 -0.41
C LYS A 36 -65.11 -25.69 -0.85
N ASN A 37 -63.79 -25.74 -0.73
CA ASN A 37 -62.83 -25.20 -1.70
C ASN A 37 -61.41 -25.58 -1.27
N LEU A 38 -60.91 -26.65 -1.89
CA LEU A 38 -59.52 -27.06 -1.89
C LEU A 38 -58.74 -26.03 -2.71
N LEU A 39 -58.28 -24.95 -2.07
CA LEU A 39 -57.35 -24.01 -2.68
C LEU A 39 -55.94 -24.58 -2.51
N CYS A 40 -55.50 -25.38 -3.50
CA CYS A 40 -54.08 -25.68 -3.68
C CYS A 40 -53.35 -24.36 -3.99
N LEU A 41 -52.80 -23.72 -2.96
CA LEU A 41 -51.76 -22.71 -3.11
C LEU A 41 -50.51 -23.42 -3.66
N LEU A 42 -50.36 -23.42 -4.99
CA LEU A 42 -49.08 -23.66 -5.63
C LEU A 42 -48.19 -22.46 -5.29
N LEU A 43 -47.41 -22.58 -4.21
CA LEU A 43 -46.24 -21.74 -4.02
C LEU A 43 -45.23 -22.12 -5.09
N ILE A 44 -45.27 -21.41 -6.23
CA ILE A 44 -44.16 -21.38 -7.18
C ILE A 44 -43.04 -20.63 -6.46
N GLY A 45 -42.21 -21.39 -5.74
CA GLY A 45 -40.94 -20.90 -5.22
C GLY A 45 -40.02 -20.66 -6.41
N LEU A 46 -40.10 -19.46 -7.00
CA LEU A 46 -39.08 -19.00 -7.93
C LEU A 46 -37.82 -18.74 -7.09
N ALA A 47 -37.00 -19.77 -6.94
CA ALA A 47 -35.65 -19.62 -6.43
C ALA A 47 -34.89 -18.74 -7.42
N LEU A 48 -34.87 -17.43 -7.17
CA LEU A 48 -33.89 -16.55 -7.77
C LEU A 48 -32.54 -17.02 -7.25
N SER A 49 -31.87 -17.87 -8.04
CA SER A 49 -30.45 -18.13 -7.88
C SER A 49 -29.74 -16.80 -8.09
N ILE A 50 -29.49 -16.07 -7.00
CA ILE A 50 -28.56 -14.96 -7.01
C ILE A 50 -27.22 -15.59 -7.35
N ALA A 51 -26.83 -15.50 -8.63
CA ALA A 51 -25.50 -15.88 -9.06
C ALA A 51 -24.55 -14.94 -8.32
N VAL A 52 -23.92 -15.46 -7.25
CA VAL A 52 -22.81 -14.77 -6.62
C VAL A 52 -21.73 -14.70 -7.70
N PRO A 53 -21.33 -13.50 -8.16
CA PRO A 53 -20.32 -13.41 -9.19
C PRO A 53 -19.06 -14.12 -8.68
N ALA A 54 -18.56 -15.07 -9.46
CA ALA A 54 -17.29 -15.71 -9.18
C ALA A 54 -16.24 -14.59 -9.09
N ARG A 55 -15.52 -14.54 -7.98
CA ARG A 55 -14.48 -13.54 -7.79
C ARG A 55 -13.40 -13.80 -8.85
N ALA A 56 -13.22 -12.87 -9.78
CA ALA A 56 -12.16 -12.97 -10.76
C ALA A 56 -10.82 -13.13 -10.03
N GLN A 57 -10.04 -14.12 -10.43
CA GLN A 57 -8.71 -14.35 -9.88
C GLN A 57 -7.81 -13.16 -10.24
N VAL A 58 -7.04 -12.68 -9.26
CA VAL A 58 -6.08 -11.60 -9.50
C VAL A 58 -5.01 -12.13 -10.45
N PRO A 59 -4.80 -11.52 -11.63
CA PRO A 59 -3.78 -11.95 -12.57
C PRO A 59 -2.38 -11.89 -11.95
N VAL A 60 -1.55 -12.89 -12.26
CA VAL A 60 -0.14 -12.90 -11.89
C VAL A 60 0.70 -12.66 -13.14
N TYR A 61 1.75 -11.88 -13.02
CA TYR A 61 2.70 -11.56 -14.08
C TYR A 61 4.07 -12.11 -13.71
N ASP A 62 4.68 -12.81 -14.65
CA ASP A 62 6.08 -13.18 -14.62
C ASP A 62 6.91 -12.07 -15.30
N PHE A 63 8.23 -12.12 -15.11
CA PHE A 63 9.14 -11.12 -15.63
C PHE A 63 10.21 -11.70 -16.54
N GLU A 64 10.69 -10.88 -17.47
CA GLU A 64 11.96 -11.10 -18.16
C GLU A 64 12.89 -9.92 -17.88
N VAL A 65 14.19 -10.19 -17.72
CA VAL A 65 15.19 -9.13 -17.58
C VAL A 65 15.57 -8.65 -18.97
N VAL A 66 15.30 -7.38 -19.26
CA VAL A 66 15.64 -6.71 -20.52
C VAL A 66 17.05 -6.16 -20.48
N ALA A 67 17.42 -5.51 -19.37
CA ALA A 67 18.74 -4.94 -19.15
C ALA A 67 19.11 -4.93 -17.66
N GLN A 68 20.41 -4.76 -17.39
CA GLN A 68 20.96 -4.60 -16.05
C GLN A 68 21.87 -3.38 -16.04
N TYR A 69 21.75 -2.58 -14.99
CA TYR A 69 22.53 -1.37 -14.79
C TYR A 69 23.28 -1.44 -13.46
N PRO A 70 24.50 -0.88 -13.35
CA PRO A 70 25.23 -0.86 -12.09
C PRO A 70 24.46 -0.15 -10.98
N HIS A 71 24.45 -0.73 -9.79
CA HIS A 71 23.91 -0.12 -8.58
C HIS A 71 24.92 -0.26 -7.44
N ASN A 72 24.96 0.72 -6.53
CA ASN A 72 25.88 0.69 -5.41
C ASN A 72 25.35 -0.25 -4.31
N SER A 73 26.03 -1.36 -4.08
CA SER A 73 25.64 -2.37 -3.07
C SER A 73 25.73 -1.91 -1.61
N ARG A 74 26.08 -0.64 -1.37
CA ARG A 74 25.97 0.01 -0.06
C ARG A 74 24.67 0.79 0.13
N PHE A 75 23.91 1.03 -0.93
CA PHE A 75 22.68 1.81 -0.86
C PHE A 75 21.54 0.95 -0.32
N PHE A 76 21.01 1.36 0.84
CA PHE A 76 19.84 0.75 1.44
C PHE A 76 18.61 1.44 0.85
N THR A 77 18.27 1.11 -0.40
CA THR A 77 17.21 1.74 -1.19
C THR A 77 15.86 1.73 -0.47
N GLN A 78 15.28 2.91 -0.29
CA GLN A 78 13.95 3.10 0.31
C GLN A 78 12.98 3.89 -0.56
N GLY A 79 13.47 4.59 -1.59
CA GLY A 79 12.65 5.17 -2.65
C GLY A 79 13.45 5.24 -3.94
N LEU A 80 12.80 4.99 -5.07
CA LEU A 80 13.40 5.03 -6.39
C LEU A 80 12.42 5.70 -7.35
N LEU A 81 12.89 6.54 -8.27
CA LEU A 81 12.05 7.06 -9.36
C LEU A 81 12.90 7.44 -10.56
N VAL A 82 12.27 7.52 -11.73
CA VAL A 82 12.88 8.14 -12.92
C VAL A 82 12.19 9.48 -13.18
N HIS A 83 12.98 10.53 -13.37
CA HIS A 83 12.50 11.84 -13.77
C HIS A 83 13.48 12.44 -14.78
N ASP A 84 12.98 12.91 -15.93
CA ASP A 84 13.78 13.48 -17.03
C ASP A 84 15.01 12.65 -17.42
N GLY A 85 14.84 11.33 -17.51
CA GLY A 85 15.89 10.38 -17.89
C GLY A 85 16.98 10.16 -16.82
N ARG A 86 16.81 10.73 -15.63
CA ARG A 86 17.69 10.53 -14.47
C ARG A 86 17.03 9.63 -13.44
N LEU A 87 17.85 8.85 -12.76
CA LEU A 87 17.41 8.02 -11.63
C LEU A 87 17.56 8.85 -10.36
N TYR A 88 16.54 8.86 -9.52
CA TYR A 88 16.61 9.45 -8.18
C TYR A 88 16.44 8.34 -7.15
N GLU A 89 17.18 8.44 -6.06
CA GLU A 89 17.16 7.42 -5.02
C GLU A 89 17.20 8.05 -3.62
N GLY A 90 16.27 7.60 -2.76
CA GLY A 90 16.31 7.80 -1.33
C GLY A 90 16.88 6.57 -0.64
N THR A 91 17.91 6.74 0.17
CA THR A 91 18.51 5.64 0.95
C THR A 91 18.25 5.80 2.44
N GLY A 92 18.03 4.67 3.10
CA GLY A 92 17.86 4.57 4.55
C GLY A 92 19.14 4.18 5.29
N ARG A 93 19.02 4.05 6.62
CA ARG A 93 20.04 3.84 7.69
C ARG A 93 20.48 5.12 8.39
N TYR A 94 20.36 5.12 9.72
CA TYR A 94 20.81 6.22 10.57
C TYR A 94 22.30 6.50 10.35
N GLY A 95 22.63 7.75 10.03
CA GLY A 95 23.99 8.17 9.73
C GLY A 95 24.49 7.91 8.31
N GLU A 96 23.72 7.19 7.48
CA GLU A 96 24.07 6.87 6.08
C GLU A 96 22.99 7.33 5.07
N SER A 97 21.82 7.73 5.56
CA SER A 97 20.67 8.13 4.74
C SER A 97 20.95 9.34 3.88
N ALA A 98 20.45 9.32 2.64
CA ALA A 98 20.64 10.40 1.68
C ALA A 98 19.55 10.43 0.62
N LEU A 99 19.52 11.54 -0.09
CA LEU A 99 18.81 11.75 -1.35
C LEU A 99 19.84 11.91 -2.46
N MET A 100 19.67 11.23 -3.58
CA MET A 100 20.62 11.23 -4.68
C MET A 100 19.95 11.36 -6.04
N GLU A 101 20.64 12.02 -6.96
CA GLU A 101 20.45 11.90 -8.41
C GLU A 101 21.60 11.05 -8.97
N ILE A 102 21.26 10.07 -9.80
CA ILE A 102 22.16 9.03 -10.27
C ILE A 102 22.04 8.92 -11.80
N ASN A 103 23.18 8.75 -12.46
CA ASN A 103 23.22 8.34 -13.85
C ASN A 103 22.97 6.83 -13.94
N LEU A 104 21.80 6.44 -14.47
CA LEU A 104 21.41 5.02 -14.60
C LEU A 104 22.44 4.20 -15.38
N ALA A 105 23.08 4.76 -16.41
CA ALA A 105 23.95 3.99 -17.31
C ALA A 105 25.21 3.44 -16.63
N ASP A 106 25.78 4.18 -15.68
CA ASP A 106 27.04 3.83 -15.01
C ASP A 106 26.95 3.76 -13.49
N GLY A 107 25.80 4.11 -12.90
CA GLY A 107 25.56 4.12 -11.46
C GLY A 107 26.26 5.27 -10.72
N SER A 108 26.83 6.24 -11.43
CA SER A 108 27.52 7.37 -10.81
C SER A 108 26.54 8.36 -10.18
N VAL A 109 26.86 8.82 -8.97
CA VAL A 109 26.09 9.84 -8.25
C VAL A 109 26.42 11.21 -8.85
N ILE A 110 25.40 11.90 -9.35
CA ILE A 110 25.49 13.25 -9.94
C ILE A 110 25.36 14.30 -8.84
N ARG A 111 24.33 14.16 -7.99
CA ARG A 111 24.07 15.04 -6.84
C ARG A 111 23.68 14.20 -5.62
N ARG A 112 24.01 14.69 -4.44
CA ARG A 112 23.74 14.03 -3.16
C ARG A 112 23.47 15.04 -2.06
N VAL A 113 22.47 14.76 -1.25
CA VAL A 113 22.21 15.44 0.03
C VAL A 113 22.15 14.39 1.13
N ASP A 114 23.05 14.50 2.11
CA ASP A 114 23.03 13.64 3.28
C ASP A 114 21.99 14.12 4.30
N LEU A 115 21.26 13.17 4.88
CA LEU A 115 20.36 13.45 5.99
C LEU A 115 21.17 13.49 7.29
N ALA A 116 20.74 14.34 8.23
CA ALA A 116 21.36 14.36 9.55
C ALA A 116 21.21 12.99 10.22
N GLN A 117 22.22 12.56 11.00
CA GLN A 117 22.35 11.18 11.51
C GLN A 117 21.15 10.64 12.29
N ARG A 118 20.31 11.52 12.83
CA ARG A 118 19.08 11.17 13.57
C ARG A 118 17.92 10.74 12.68
N TYR A 119 18.03 10.89 11.37
CA TYR A 119 16.97 10.56 10.41
C TYR A 119 17.31 9.27 9.68
N PHE A 120 16.29 8.45 9.49
CA PHE A 120 16.32 7.32 8.58
C PHE A 120 15.50 7.70 7.35
N GLY A 121 16.17 7.90 6.22
CA GLY A 121 15.54 8.30 4.96
C GLY A 121 14.70 7.16 4.37
N GLU A 122 13.54 7.51 3.81
CA GLU A 122 12.59 6.58 3.24
C GLU A 122 12.20 7.02 1.81
N GLY A 123 10.99 6.66 1.36
CA GLY A 123 10.45 6.91 0.02
C GLY A 123 10.56 8.36 -0.45
N ILE A 124 10.70 8.53 -1.75
CA ILE A 124 10.87 9.82 -2.43
C ILE A 124 9.83 10.00 -3.52
N ALA A 125 9.46 11.24 -3.84
CA ALA A 125 8.58 11.53 -4.97
C ALA A 125 8.90 12.91 -5.57
N VAL A 126 8.72 13.04 -6.88
CA VAL A 126 8.78 14.33 -7.59
C VAL A 126 7.37 14.79 -7.92
N ALA A 127 7.03 16.02 -7.54
CA ALA A 127 5.75 16.66 -7.90
C ALA A 127 5.99 18.10 -8.39
N GLY A 128 6.08 18.25 -9.71
CA GLY A 128 6.47 19.52 -10.33
C GLY A 128 7.96 19.78 -10.15
N ASP A 129 8.30 20.96 -9.65
CA ASP A 129 9.67 21.42 -9.32
C ASP A 129 10.14 21.00 -7.91
N ARG A 130 9.35 20.19 -7.22
CA ARG A 130 9.61 19.74 -5.85
C ARG A 130 9.97 18.28 -5.78
N LEU A 131 10.96 17.97 -4.95
CA LEU A 131 11.37 16.62 -4.59
C LEU A 131 11.13 16.41 -3.10
N PHE A 132 10.43 15.35 -2.75
CA PHE A 132 10.10 15.00 -1.38
C PHE A 132 10.86 13.76 -0.94
N GLN A 133 11.22 13.70 0.34
CA GLN A 133 11.76 12.49 0.96
C GLN A 133 11.16 12.28 2.34
N LEU A 134 10.56 11.11 2.56
CA LEU A 134 10.06 10.69 3.86
C LEU A 134 11.18 10.33 4.82
N THR A 135 10.83 10.28 6.10
CA THR A 135 11.63 9.65 7.14
C THR A 135 10.83 8.55 7.80
N TRP A 136 11.50 7.53 8.34
CA TRP A 136 10.83 6.34 8.86
C TRP A 136 9.96 6.64 10.07
N ARG A 137 10.58 6.93 11.22
CA ARG A 137 9.90 7.10 12.51
C ARG A 137 9.90 8.53 13.01
N GLU A 138 10.57 9.41 12.28
CA GLU A 138 10.78 10.78 12.71
C GLU A 138 9.58 11.68 12.38
N ASN A 139 8.55 11.14 11.72
CA ASN A 139 7.30 11.84 11.42
C ASN A 139 7.51 13.13 10.60
N VAL A 140 8.53 13.12 9.73
CA VAL A 140 8.89 14.26 8.89
C VAL A 140 9.03 13.84 7.43
N ALA A 141 8.52 14.67 6.52
CA ALA A 141 8.88 14.65 5.11
C ALA A 141 9.68 15.91 4.78
N PHE A 142 10.86 15.75 4.19
CA PHE A 142 11.65 16.87 3.69
C PHE A 142 11.22 17.24 2.27
N GLU A 143 11.19 18.53 1.99
CA GLU A 143 10.97 19.07 0.65
C GLU A 143 12.26 19.76 0.19
N TYR A 144 12.63 19.46 -1.04
CA TYR A 144 13.79 20.00 -1.73
C TYR A 144 13.33 20.63 -3.05
N ASP A 145 14.02 21.70 -3.43
CA ASP A 145 13.97 22.17 -4.80
C ASP A 145 14.67 21.14 -5.71
N LEU A 146 13.98 20.69 -6.76
CA LEU A 146 14.44 19.59 -7.62
C LEU A 146 15.72 19.95 -8.40
N ASP A 147 15.86 21.20 -8.82
CA ASP A 147 16.96 21.69 -9.66
C ASP A 147 18.23 21.97 -8.87
N THR A 148 18.11 22.31 -7.59
CA THR A 148 19.24 22.70 -6.73
C THR A 148 19.57 21.68 -5.64
N PHE A 149 18.62 20.79 -5.30
CA PHE A 149 18.68 19.91 -4.12
C PHE A 149 18.75 20.68 -2.78
N GLU A 150 18.48 21.98 -2.79
CA GLU A 150 18.38 22.75 -1.55
C GLU A 150 17.12 22.36 -0.80
N ARG A 151 17.25 22.04 0.49
CA ARG A 151 16.10 21.75 1.33
C ARG A 151 15.32 23.04 1.59
N VAL A 152 14.11 23.12 1.05
CA VAL A 152 13.25 24.30 1.15
C VAL A 152 12.32 24.23 2.35
N ASN A 153 11.86 23.04 2.75
CA ASN A 153 10.90 22.88 3.83
C ASN A 153 10.98 21.51 4.54
N ALA A 154 10.23 21.37 5.63
CA ALA A 154 9.98 20.12 6.32
C ALA A 154 8.53 20.08 6.81
N HIS A 155 7.86 18.97 6.53
CA HIS A 155 6.44 18.75 6.81
C HIS A 155 6.27 17.67 7.86
N PHE A 156 5.30 17.86 8.77
CA PHE A 156 4.96 16.84 9.76
C PHE A 156 3.99 15.82 9.17
N ILE A 157 4.25 14.53 9.38
CA ILE A 157 3.37 13.42 9.01
C ILE A 157 3.04 12.58 10.26
N PRO A 158 1.76 12.42 10.67
CA PRO A 158 1.39 11.78 11.93
C PRO A 158 1.42 10.23 11.89
N MET A 159 2.34 9.64 11.13
CA MET A 159 2.56 8.20 10.96
C MET A 159 4.01 7.90 10.57
N GLU A 160 4.40 6.62 10.56
CA GLU A 160 5.63 6.22 9.88
C GLU A 160 5.54 6.54 8.37
N GLY A 161 6.66 6.85 7.74
CA GLY A 161 6.76 7.00 6.29
C GLY A 161 7.57 5.86 5.68
N TRP A 162 7.05 5.18 4.66
CA TRP A 162 7.73 4.07 3.99
C TRP A 162 7.92 4.41 2.50
N GLY A 163 6.94 4.15 1.64
CA GLY A 163 6.96 4.54 0.23
C GLY A 163 6.25 5.86 -0.03
N LEU A 164 6.64 6.55 -1.10
CA LEU A 164 6.03 7.79 -1.58
C LEU A 164 5.99 7.76 -3.09
N THR A 165 4.89 8.18 -3.72
CA THR A 165 4.82 8.42 -5.16
C THR A 165 3.86 9.59 -5.44
N TRP A 166 3.70 9.98 -6.70
CA TRP A 166 2.89 11.12 -7.14
C TRP A 166 1.97 10.73 -8.30
N ASP A 167 0.67 10.97 -8.15
CA ASP A 167 -0.33 10.63 -9.18
C ASP A 167 -0.70 11.78 -10.12
N GLY A 168 -0.07 12.95 -9.97
CA GLY A 168 -0.45 14.18 -10.67
C GLY A 168 -1.30 15.15 -9.85
N GLU A 169 -1.84 14.72 -8.71
CA GLU A 169 -2.71 15.52 -7.84
C GLU A 169 -2.37 15.42 -6.33
N SER A 170 -2.01 14.22 -5.87
CA SER A 170 -1.73 13.89 -4.47
C SER A 170 -0.40 13.11 -4.34
N LEU A 171 0.31 13.39 -3.25
CA LEU A 171 1.38 12.49 -2.81
C LEU A 171 0.74 11.25 -2.20
N ILE A 172 1.14 10.06 -2.64
CA ILE A 172 0.61 8.80 -2.13
C ILE A 172 1.66 8.16 -1.24
N LEU A 173 1.33 7.98 0.04
CA LEU A 173 2.22 7.44 1.07
C LEU A 173 1.77 6.05 1.52
N SER A 174 2.73 5.15 1.70
CA SER A 174 2.56 3.91 2.49
C SER A 174 3.30 4.03 3.82
N ASP A 175 2.82 3.32 4.84
CA ASP A 175 3.38 3.32 6.21
C ASP A 175 3.69 1.90 6.72
N GLY A 176 3.79 0.92 5.81
CA GLY A 176 3.91 -0.49 6.16
C GLY A 176 2.60 -1.16 6.59
N SER A 177 1.51 -0.41 6.77
CA SER A 177 0.18 -0.99 6.97
C SER A 177 -0.47 -1.39 5.63
N HIS A 178 -1.77 -1.66 5.65
CA HIS A 178 -2.58 -1.92 4.46
C HIS A 178 -3.23 -0.65 3.90
N GLN A 179 -2.88 0.53 4.42
CA GLN A 179 -3.46 1.80 3.99
C GLN A 179 -2.51 2.53 3.05
N LEU A 180 -3.08 3.08 1.98
CA LEU A 180 -2.47 4.16 1.20
C LEU A 180 -3.09 5.48 1.60
N TYR A 181 -2.26 6.49 1.84
CA TYR A 181 -2.68 7.82 2.24
C TYR A 181 -2.42 8.81 1.11
N PHE A 182 -3.45 9.54 0.70
CA PHE A 182 -3.38 10.54 -0.36
C PHE A 182 -3.28 11.91 0.31
N LEU A 183 -2.10 12.49 0.24
CA LEU A 183 -1.71 13.72 0.92
C LEU A 183 -1.80 14.90 -0.04
N ASP A 184 -2.27 16.02 0.50
CA ASP A 184 -2.12 17.32 -0.12
C ASP A 184 -0.62 17.70 -0.17
N PRO A 185 -0.03 18.01 -1.34
CA PRO A 185 1.41 18.23 -1.45
C PRO A 185 1.92 19.52 -0.80
N ASP A 186 1.02 20.47 -0.49
CA ASP A 186 1.39 21.76 0.09
C ASP A 186 1.29 21.74 1.62
N THR A 187 0.33 20.98 2.15
CA THR A 187 0.02 20.94 3.59
C THR A 187 0.34 19.60 4.25
N PHE A 188 0.61 18.55 3.48
CA PHE A 188 0.77 17.16 3.93
C PHE A 188 -0.44 16.61 4.68
N ALA A 189 -1.59 17.28 4.62
CA ALA A 189 -2.82 16.80 5.20
C ALA A 189 -3.36 15.62 4.38
N THR A 190 -3.75 14.54 5.06
CA THR A 190 -4.42 13.41 4.41
C THR A 190 -5.80 13.84 3.90
N ARG A 191 -5.97 13.86 2.57
CA ARG A 191 -7.26 14.14 1.92
C ARG A 191 -8.15 12.91 1.92
N ARG A 192 -7.57 11.74 1.62
CA ARG A 192 -8.26 10.45 1.66
C ARG A 192 -7.30 9.31 1.98
N ARG A 193 -7.87 8.15 2.32
CA ARG A 193 -7.15 6.90 2.51
C ARG A 193 -7.88 5.76 1.83
N VAL A 194 -7.14 4.76 1.40
CA VAL A 194 -7.68 3.57 0.75
C VAL A 194 -7.03 2.34 1.36
N ALA A 195 -7.85 1.35 1.73
CA ALA A 195 -7.41 0.08 2.27
C ALA A 195 -7.10 -0.89 1.12
N VAL A 196 -5.86 -1.34 1.03
CA VAL A 196 -5.40 -2.28 0.01
C VAL A 196 -5.86 -3.69 0.34
N GLN A 197 -6.47 -4.36 -0.63
CA GLN A 197 -7.02 -5.69 -0.45
C GLN A 197 -6.96 -6.56 -1.71
N ALA A 198 -6.85 -7.87 -1.50
CA ALA A 198 -7.16 -8.89 -2.51
C ALA A 198 -8.17 -9.84 -1.87
N GLY A 199 -9.22 -10.26 -2.60
CA GLY A 199 -10.12 -11.24 -1.96
C GLY A 199 -11.00 -10.69 -0.83
N GLY A 200 -10.96 -9.38 -0.53
CA GLY A 200 -11.54 -8.79 0.69
C GLY A 200 -10.66 -9.00 1.91
N GLN A 201 -9.43 -9.46 1.71
CA GLN A 201 -8.39 -9.58 2.73
C GLN A 201 -7.43 -8.42 2.57
N TYR A 202 -7.17 -7.70 3.65
CA TYR A 202 -6.23 -6.59 3.65
C TYR A 202 -4.79 -7.07 3.48
N ILE A 203 -4.05 -6.39 2.61
CA ILE A 203 -2.63 -6.66 2.35
C ILE A 203 -1.81 -5.53 2.95
N GLY A 204 -1.05 -5.85 4.01
CA GLY A 204 -0.13 -4.92 4.65
C GLY A 204 1.30 -5.03 4.13
N ASN A 205 2.25 -4.47 4.87
CA ASN A 205 3.67 -4.41 4.52
C ASN A 205 3.92 -3.69 3.18
N LEU A 206 3.04 -2.77 2.81
CA LEU A 206 3.23 -1.92 1.64
C LEU A 206 4.44 -1.02 1.89
N ASN A 207 5.44 -1.14 1.03
CA ASN A 207 6.71 -0.44 1.17
C ASN A 207 6.84 0.58 0.05
N GLU A 208 7.94 0.56 -0.70
CA GLU A 208 8.17 1.48 -1.80
C GLU A 208 7.04 1.45 -2.85
N LEU A 209 6.72 2.63 -3.40
CA LEU A 209 5.58 2.87 -4.28
C LEU A 209 6.02 3.52 -5.59
N GLU A 210 5.31 3.20 -6.68
CA GLU A 210 5.40 3.94 -7.94
C GLU A 210 4.03 4.07 -8.61
N PHE A 211 3.71 5.23 -9.18
CA PHE A 211 2.46 5.46 -9.90
C PHE A 211 2.64 5.24 -11.41
N ILE A 212 1.98 4.20 -11.95
CA ILE A 212 2.19 3.74 -13.33
C ILE A 212 0.83 3.56 -14.01
N ASP A 213 0.63 4.29 -15.11
CA ASP A 213 -0.55 4.15 -16.00
C ASP A 213 -1.90 4.12 -15.23
N GLY A 214 -2.03 4.90 -14.16
CA GLY A 214 -3.26 5.03 -13.35
C GLY A 214 -3.36 4.08 -12.15
N GLU A 215 -2.33 3.27 -11.88
CA GLU A 215 -2.26 2.33 -10.77
C GLU A 215 -1.14 2.70 -9.80
N VAL A 216 -1.33 2.40 -8.52
CA VAL A 216 -0.23 2.43 -7.54
C VAL A 216 0.40 1.05 -7.51
N TRP A 217 1.69 0.98 -7.78
CA TRP A 217 2.48 -0.23 -7.68
C TRP A 217 3.22 -0.18 -6.36
N ALA A 218 3.22 -1.28 -5.61
CA ALA A 218 3.83 -1.32 -4.29
C ALA A 218 4.69 -2.56 -4.12
N ASN A 219 5.92 -2.39 -3.66
CA ASN A 219 6.66 -3.50 -3.07
C ASN A 219 5.92 -3.97 -1.81
N VAL A 220 5.85 -5.29 -1.62
CA VAL A 220 5.38 -5.86 -0.34
C VAL A 220 6.60 -6.35 0.42
N TRP A 221 6.94 -5.69 1.53
CA TRP A 221 8.14 -5.97 2.32
C TRP A 221 8.16 -7.43 2.80
N MET A 222 9.35 -8.03 2.82
CA MET A 222 9.59 -9.46 3.10
C MET A 222 8.99 -10.44 2.09
N SER A 223 8.61 -9.95 0.89
CA SER A 223 8.20 -10.77 -0.24
C SER A 223 9.08 -10.50 -1.47
N GLN A 224 8.90 -11.30 -2.52
CA GLN A 224 9.48 -11.06 -3.85
C GLN A 224 8.41 -10.55 -4.82
N GLN A 225 7.39 -9.85 -4.32
CA GLN A 225 6.23 -9.43 -5.10
C GLN A 225 6.08 -7.92 -5.13
N ILE A 226 5.58 -7.44 -6.27
CA ILE A 226 5.01 -6.11 -6.42
C ILE A 226 3.51 -6.29 -6.66
N VAL A 227 2.67 -5.51 -5.99
CA VAL A 227 1.22 -5.51 -6.20
C VAL A 227 0.82 -4.27 -6.99
N ARG A 228 -0.08 -4.44 -7.96
CA ARG A 228 -0.73 -3.36 -8.71
C ARG A 228 -2.05 -3.06 -8.04
N ILE A 229 -2.28 -1.81 -7.67
CA ILE A 229 -3.39 -1.39 -6.80
C ILE A 229 -4.22 -0.35 -7.55
N ASN A 230 -5.53 -0.56 -7.60
CA ASN A 230 -6.45 0.48 -8.01
C ASN A 230 -6.49 1.58 -6.94
N PRO A 231 -6.08 2.83 -7.23
CA PRO A 231 -5.97 3.89 -6.21
C PRO A 231 -7.32 4.38 -5.68
N GLU A 232 -8.43 4.09 -6.37
CA GLU A 232 -9.77 4.49 -5.96
C GLU A 232 -10.41 3.46 -5.01
N THR A 233 -10.22 2.16 -5.28
CA THR A 233 -10.88 1.09 -4.51
C THR A 233 -9.95 0.38 -3.53
N GLY A 234 -8.64 0.39 -3.78
CA GLY A 234 -7.65 -0.40 -3.04
C GLY A 234 -7.59 -1.86 -3.46
N ASP A 235 -8.39 -2.27 -4.43
CA ASP A 235 -8.33 -3.64 -4.92
C ASP A 235 -7.02 -3.86 -5.68
N ILE A 236 -6.35 -4.96 -5.36
CA ILE A 236 -5.20 -5.43 -6.12
C ILE A 236 -5.70 -5.95 -7.47
N THR A 237 -5.22 -5.33 -8.54
CA THR A 237 -5.56 -5.61 -9.94
C THR A 237 -4.56 -6.57 -10.61
N GLY A 238 -3.40 -6.78 -10.00
CA GLY A 238 -2.40 -7.73 -10.46
C GLY A 238 -1.27 -7.93 -9.45
N VAL A 239 -0.59 -9.06 -9.56
CA VAL A 239 0.62 -9.38 -8.79
C VAL A 239 1.76 -9.63 -9.75
N ILE A 240 2.89 -8.99 -9.54
CA ILE A 240 4.13 -9.22 -10.28
C ILE A 240 5.02 -10.06 -9.38
N ASP A 241 5.34 -11.27 -9.82
CA ASP A 241 6.15 -12.21 -9.08
C ASP A 241 7.60 -12.13 -9.58
N LEU A 242 8.46 -11.53 -8.75
CA LEU A 242 9.89 -11.37 -9.03
C LEU A 242 10.74 -12.45 -8.36
N THR A 243 10.14 -13.61 -8.04
CA THR A 243 10.86 -14.73 -7.44
C THR A 243 12.07 -15.12 -8.28
N GLY A 244 13.25 -15.16 -7.63
CA GLY A 244 14.51 -15.51 -8.27
C GLY A 244 15.24 -14.33 -8.94
N LEU A 245 14.67 -13.12 -8.96
CA LEU A 245 15.39 -11.93 -9.44
C LEU A 245 16.59 -11.60 -8.55
N ALA A 246 16.42 -11.71 -7.21
CA ALA A 246 17.47 -11.42 -6.23
C ALA A 246 18.70 -12.32 -6.35
N ASP A 247 18.55 -13.51 -6.95
CA ASP A 247 19.65 -14.45 -7.19
C ASP A 247 20.49 -14.07 -8.42
N ARG A 248 20.04 -13.10 -9.21
CA ARG A 248 20.73 -12.58 -10.41
C ARG A 248 21.62 -11.37 -10.10
N THR A 249 21.75 -10.98 -8.84
CA THR A 249 22.63 -9.89 -8.41
C THR A 249 23.43 -10.26 -7.17
N GLU A 250 24.64 -9.71 -7.07
CA GLU A 250 25.35 -9.64 -5.79
C GLU A 250 24.59 -8.73 -4.81
N ARG A 251 24.59 -9.13 -3.54
CA ARG A 251 23.90 -8.46 -2.45
C ARG A 251 24.88 -8.18 -1.32
N GLY A 252 24.86 -6.95 -0.80
CA GLY A 252 25.58 -6.61 0.43
C GLY A 252 25.07 -7.39 1.64
N PRO A 253 25.78 -7.34 2.78
CA PRO A 253 25.33 -7.99 4.01
C PRO A 253 24.16 -7.25 4.66
N GLY A 254 23.17 -7.98 5.17
CA GLY A 254 22.04 -7.44 5.92
C GLY A 254 20.69 -7.75 5.27
N ASP A 255 19.71 -6.86 5.50
CA ASP A 255 18.35 -6.95 4.96
C ASP A 255 18.31 -6.58 3.47
N SER A 256 18.92 -7.42 2.63
CA SER A 256 19.13 -7.16 1.19
C SER A 256 17.95 -7.65 0.33
N VAL A 257 16.77 -7.11 0.62
CA VAL A 257 15.48 -7.50 0.00
C VAL A 257 15.11 -6.64 -1.19
N LEU A 258 14.19 -7.13 -2.03
CA LEU A 258 13.54 -6.37 -3.11
C LEU A 258 12.88 -5.11 -2.52
N ASN A 259 13.23 -3.93 -3.06
CA ASN A 259 12.64 -2.64 -2.71
C ASN A 259 13.14 -1.55 -3.69
N GLY A 260 12.24 -0.78 -4.27
CA GLY A 260 12.54 0.24 -5.28
C GLY A 260 11.94 -0.12 -6.64
N ILE A 261 11.02 0.71 -7.11
CA ILE A 261 10.30 0.60 -8.38
C ILE A 261 10.39 1.97 -9.04
N ALA A 262 10.81 2.03 -10.30
CA ALA A 262 10.82 3.28 -11.03
C ALA A 262 10.27 3.11 -12.44
N TRP A 263 9.50 4.08 -12.89
CA TRP A 263 8.89 4.09 -14.20
C TRP A 263 9.43 5.21 -15.08
N ASP A 264 10.11 4.83 -16.16
CA ASP A 264 10.45 5.75 -17.23
C ASP A 264 9.28 5.84 -18.22
N ALA A 265 8.43 6.86 -18.07
CA ALA A 265 7.26 7.05 -18.90
C ALA A 265 7.62 7.37 -20.37
N GLU A 266 8.75 8.03 -20.63
CA GLU A 266 9.18 8.42 -21.97
C GLU A 266 9.62 7.19 -22.78
N GLN A 267 10.41 6.32 -22.16
CA GLN A 267 10.93 5.10 -22.81
C GLN A 267 10.09 3.85 -22.55
N ARG A 268 9.07 3.96 -21.69
CA ARG A 268 8.22 2.85 -21.20
C ARG A 268 9.02 1.72 -20.56
N ARG A 269 9.97 2.07 -19.68
CA ARG A 269 10.83 1.11 -18.98
C ARG A 269 10.43 0.99 -17.52
N LEU A 270 10.24 -0.24 -17.07
CA LEU A 270 10.05 -0.58 -15.67
C LEU A 270 11.39 -1.00 -15.08
N LEU A 271 11.85 -0.24 -14.10
CA LEU A 271 13.08 -0.48 -13.37
C LEU A 271 12.78 -0.97 -11.97
N VAL A 272 13.49 -1.98 -11.50
CA VAL A 272 13.38 -2.51 -10.15
C VAL A 272 14.75 -2.80 -9.56
N THR A 273 14.89 -2.64 -8.24
CA THR A 273 16.13 -2.94 -7.52
C THR A 273 15.82 -3.50 -6.13
N GLY A 274 16.84 -3.57 -5.29
CA GLY A 274 16.67 -3.89 -3.89
C GLY A 274 17.72 -3.25 -3.01
N LYS A 275 17.48 -3.35 -1.71
CA LYS A 275 18.39 -2.85 -0.69
C LYS A 275 19.72 -3.58 -0.84
N LEU A 276 20.80 -2.84 -0.99
CA LEU A 276 22.17 -3.36 -1.09
C LEU A 276 22.38 -4.27 -2.31
N TRP A 277 21.54 -4.17 -3.34
CA TRP A 277 21.74 -4.89 -4.60
C TRP A 277 22.81 -4.20 -5.43
N SER A 278 23.53 -4.96 -6.25
CA SER A 278 24.58 -4.43 -7.12
C SER A 278 24.06 -4.04 -8.51
N HIS A 279 22.77 -4.29 -8.78
CA HIS A 279 22.13 -3.96 -10.05
C HIS A 279 20.73 -3.36 -9.87
N VAL A 280 20.41 -2.39 -10.73
CA VAL A 280 19.04 -2.05 -11.11
C VAL A 280 18.70 -2.88 -12.35
N PHE A 281 17.53 -3.52 -12.36
CA PHE A 281 17.03 -4.33 -13.46
C PHE A 281 15.96 -3.59 -14.23
N GLU A 282 16.08 -3.54 -15.55
CA GLU A 282 14.95 -3.26 -16.43
C GLU A 282 14.24 -4.57 -16.72
N ILE A 283 12.93 -4.60 -16.48
CA ILE A 283 12.12 -5.80 -16.66
C ILE A 283 10.93 -5.55 -17.60
N SER A 284 10.58 -6.58 -18.36
CA SER A 284 9.30 -6.66 -19.07
C SER A 284 8.39 -7.64 -18.35
N LEU A 285 7.07 -7.44 -18.46
CA LEU A 285 6.07 -8.27 -17.80
C LEU A 285 5.26 -9.04 -18.83
N HIS A 286 4.94 -10.30 -18.51
CA HIS A 286 4.00 -11.11 -19.28
C HIS A 286 3.04 -11.83 -18.33
N PRO A 287 1.76 -11.98 -18.69
CA PRO A 287 0.83 -12.75 -17.87
C PRO A 287 1.34 -14.18 -17.68
N ARG A 288 1.30 -14.65 -16.44
CA ARG A 288 1.54 -16.07 -16.14
C ARG A 288 0.46 -16.88 -16.83
N SER A 289 0.89 -17.81 -17.68
CA SER A 289 -0.04 -18.70 -18.37
C SER A 289 -0.63 -19.70 -17.36
N ASP A 290 -1.94 -19.89 -17.37
CA ASP A 290 -2.63 -20.91 -16.55
C ASP A 290 -2.36 -22.35 -17.05
N ILE A 291 -1.30 -22.58 -17.82
CA ILE A 291 -1.00 -23.89 -18.38
C ILE A 291 -0.46 -24.78 -17.27
N ASP A 292 -1.28 -25.73 -16.85
CA ASP A 292 -0.89 -26.87 -16.02
C ASP A 292 0.35 -27.54 -16.66
N PRO A 293 1.46 -27.78 -15.93
CA PRO A 293 2.67 -28.41 -16.48
C PRO A 293 2.50 -29.87 -16.98
N GLN A 294 1.30 -30.27 -17.42
CA GLN A 294 0.93 -31.64 -17.79
C GLN A 294 0.30 -31.79 -19.19
N ASP A 295 0.15 -30.71 -19.99
CA ASP A 295 -0.33 -30.81 -21.39
C ASP A 295 0.79 -30.85 -22.44
#